data_AF-A0A3D9ZYA7-F1
#
_entry.id   AF-A0A3D9ZYA7-F1
#
_cell.length_a   1.000
_cell.length_b   1.000
_cell.length_c   1.000
_cell.angle_alpha   90.00
_cell.angle_beta   90.00
_cell.angle_gamma   90.00
#
_symmetry.space_group_name_H-M   'P 1'
#
loop_
_entity.id
_entity.type
_entity.pdbx_description
1 polymer ?
#
loop_
_entity_poly.entity_id
_entity_poly.type
_entity_poly.pdbx_seq_one_letter_code
_entity_poly.pdbx_strand_id
1 'polypeptide(L)'
;MLPDLSRFEMHREAADVDLDGTPMPGLHATFHRRPAGSRTESVGVYRYAGIEIFMAWGYADEAHCRFTAYADEHGWGAPRRGCPSVDAVRDLLATLGPVPDPR
;
A
#
# COMPACT_ATOMS: atom_id res chain seq x y z
N MET A 1 -8.11 -12.71 -0.88
CA MET A 1 -7.73 -12.57 -2.30
C MET A 1 -7.14 -11.19 -2.50
N LEU A 2 -6.05 -11.06 -3.26
CA LEU A 2 -5.46 -9.76 -3.60
C LEU A 2 -6.32 -9.02 -4.65
N PRO A 3 -6.41 -7.69 -4.61
CA PRO A 3 -7.06 -6.91 -5.66
C PRO A 3 -6.39 -7.08 -7.03
N ASP A 4 -7.20 -7.31 -8.06
CA ASP A 4 -6.77 -7.26 -9.46
C ASP A 4 -6.85 -5.80 -9.94
N LEU A 5 -5.70 -5.11 -9.98
CA LEU A 5 -5.59 -3.69 -10.31
C LEU A 5 -6.03 -3.35 -11.74
N SER A 6 -6.07 -4.31 -12.67
CA SER A 6 -6.55 -4.08 -14.05
C SER A 6 -8.03 -3.66 -14.10
N ARG A 7 -8.76 -3.87 -13.00
CA ARG A 7 -10.17 -3.53 -12.85
C ARG A 7 -10.40 -2.20 -12.13
N PHE A 8 -9.33 -1.46 -11.82
CA PHE A 8 -9.39 -0.20 -11.10
C PHE A 8 -8.77 0.91 -11.94
N GLU A 9 -9.22 2.13 -11.69
CA GLU A 9 -8.63 3.34 -12.29
C GLU A 9 -7.80 4.07 -11.25
N MET A 10 -6.58 4.44 -11.61
CA MET A 10 -5.74 5.31 -10.79
C MET A 10 -6.33 6.73 -10.78
N HIS A 11 -6.55 7.27 -9.59
CA HIS A 11 -7.16 8.60 -9.44
C HIS A 11 -6.31 9.58 -8.62
N ARG A 12 -5.28 9.09 -7.93
CA ARG A 12 -4.41 9.90 -7.07
C ARG A 12 -3.08 9.20 -6.86
N GLU A 13 -2.03 10.00 -6.68
CA GLU A 13 -0.74 9.57 -6.15
C GLU A 13 -0.29 10.48 -5.01
N ALA A 14 0.64 10.00 -4.19
CA ALA A 14 1.25 10.76 -3.10
C ALA A 14 2.68 10.26 -2.84
N ALA A 15 3.62 11.18 -2.69
CA ALA A 15 4.97 10.92 -2.18
C ALA A 15 5.03 11.14 -0.67
N ASP A 16 6.07 10.60 -0.04
CA ASP A 16 6.37 10.73 1.39
C ASP A 16 5.16 10.47 2.29
N VAL A 17 4.50 9.34 2.05
CA VAL A 17 3.23 9.02 2.70
C VAL A 17 3.40 8.72 4.19
N ASP A 18 2.53 9.31 5.01
CA ASP A 18 2.40 8.99 6.42
C ASP A 18 1.60 7.68 6.63
N LEU A 19 2.09 6.82 7.53
CA LEU A 19 1.37 5.65 8.02
C LEU A 19 1.00 5.85 9.49
N ASP A 20 -0.30 5.97 9.76
CA ASP A 20 -0.84 6.20 11.12
C ASP A 20 -0.15 7.39 11.83
N GLY A 21 0.03 8.49 11.09
CA GLY A 21 0.71 9.70 11.58
C GLY A 21 2.22 9.57 11.72
N THR A 22 2.81 8.44 11.31
CA THR A 22 4.27 8.27 11.22
C THR A 22 4.74 8.55 9.81
N PRO A 23 5.58 9.58 9.59
CA PRO A 23 6.18 9.84 8.29
C PRO A 23 7.06 8.68 7.83
N MET A 24 6.88 8.29 6.58
CA MET A 24 7.72 7.30 5.90
C MET A 24 8.38 7.97 4.68
N PRO A 25 9.49 8.71 4.87
CA PRO A 25 10.19 9.37 3.77
C PRO A 25 10.59 8.37 2.68
N GLY A 26 10.33 8.69 1.41
CA GLY A 26 10.56 7.82 0.26
C GLY A 26 9.46 6.79 -0.02
N LEU A 27 8.41 6.73 0.81
CA LEU A 27 7.24 5.90 0.56
C LEU A 27 6.28 6.62 -0.39
N HIS A 28 6.09 6.06 -1.58
CA HIS A 28 5.16 6.56 -2.58
C HIS A 28 3.92 5.68 -2.65
N ALA A 29 2.73 6.27 -2.79
CA ALA A 29 1.49 5.52 -2.98
C ALA A 29 0.76 5.94 -4.24
N THR A 30 0.22 4.97 -4.98
CA THR A 30 -0.82 5.20 -5.98
C THR A 30 -2.14 4.65 -5.47
N PHE A 31 -3.21 5.42 -5.65
CA PHE A 31 -4.54 5.08 -5.18
C PHE A 31 -5.47 4.84 -6.36
N HIS A 32 -6.13 3.69 -6.32
CA HIS A 32 -6.97 3.17 -7.39
C HIS A 32 -8.38 2.93 -6.87
N ARG A 33 -9.40 3.18 -7.68
CA ARG A 33 -10.79 3.00 -7.31
C ARG A 33 -11.59 2.32 -8.40
N ARG A 34 -12.69 1.67 -8.00
CA ARG A 34 -13.73 1.21 -8.93
C ARG A 34 -15.11 1.23 -8.28
N PRO A 35 -16.20 1.37 -9.05
CA PRO A 35 -17.54 1.13 -8.57
C PRO A 35 -17.73 -0.34 -8.13
N ALA A 36 -18.44 -0.54 -7.01
CA ALA A 36 -18.79 -1.85 -6.47
C ALA A 36 -20.21 -1.79 -5.86
N GLY A 37 -21.22 -1.93 -6.73
CA GLY A 37 -22.62 -1.74 -6.35
C GLY A 37 -22.89 -0.30 -5.91
N SER A 38 -23.39 -0.12 -4.69
CA SER A 38 -23.63 1.20 -4.08
C SER A 38 -22.39 1.82 -3.43
N ARG A 39 -21.24 1.14 -3.47
CA ARG A 39 -20.00 1.58 -2.83
C ARG A 39 -18.87 1.73 -3.84
N THR A 40 -17.76 2.32 -3.41
CA THR A 40 -16.54 2.43 -4.20
C THR A 40 -15.44 1.66 -3.50
N GLU A 41 -14.92 0.61 -4.14
CA GLU A 41 -13.72 -0.07 -3.65
C GLU A 41 -12.50 0.82 -3.91
N SER A 42 -11.59 0.86 -2.96
CA SER A 42 -10.35 1.64 -3.03
C SER A 42 -9.16 0.76 -2.67
N VAL A 43 -8.08 0.88 -3.43
CA VAL A 43 -6.81 0.17 -3.22
C VAL A 43 -5.68 1.19 -3.25
N GLY A 44 -4.85 1.22 -2.22
CA GLY A 44 -3.56 1.91 -2.22
C GLY A 44 -2.44 0.92 -2.47
N VAL A 45 -1.55 1.22 -3.42
CA VAL A 45 -0.35 0.43 -3.71
C VAL A 45 0.86 1.27 -3.34
N TYR A 46 1.66 0.76 -2.41
CA TYR A 46 2.75 1.49 -1.78
C TYR A 46 4.09 0.95 -2.26
N ARG A 47 4.96 1.88 -2.64
CA ARG A 47 6.27 1.62 -3.21
C ARG A 47 7.35 2.35 -2.43
N TYR A 48 8.47 1.68 -2.24
CA TYR A 48 9.69 2.28 -1.70
C TYR A 48 10.82 2.07 -2.69
N ALA A 49 11.50 3.14 -3.09
CA ALA A 49 12.52 3.11 -4.15
C ALA A 49 12.07 2.40 -5.45
N GLY A 50 10.80 2.57 -5.82
CA GLY A 50 10.20 1.92 -6.99
C GLY A 50 9.76 0.47 -6.79
N ILE A 51 10.09 -0.15 -5.65
CA ILE A 51 9.70 -1.53 -5.31
C ILE A 51 8.35 -1.51 -4.61
N GLU A 52 7.37 -2.30 -5.07
CA GLU A 52 6.10 -2.49 -4.36
C GLU A 52 6.33 -3.25 -3.06
N ILE A 53 5.92 -2.67 -1.94
CA ILE A 53 6.18 -3.24 -0.61
C ILE A 53 4.91 -3.66 0.12
N PHE A 54 3.79 -2.96 -0.10
CA PHE A 54 2.49 -3.41 0.38
C PHE A 54 1.35 -2.79 -0.40
N MET A 55 0.16 -3.38 -0.26
CA MET A 55 -1.09 -2.78 -0.70
C MET A 55 -2.12 -2.86 0.41
N ALA A 56 -2.98 -1.85 0.50
CA ALA A 56 -4.06 -1.77 1.47
C ALA A 56 -5.36 -1.42 0.77
N TRP A 57 -6.47 -2.08 1.11
CA TRP A 57 -7.74 -1.90 0.42
C TRP A 57 -8.95 -2.03 1.33
N GLY A 58 -10.06 -1.50 0.85
CA GLY A 58 -11.35 -1.43 1.52
C GLY A 58 -12.33 -0.65 0.65
N TYR A 59 -13.19 0.12 1.29
CA TYR A 59 -14.08 1.04 0.58
C TYR A 59 -13.71 2.49 0.85
N ALA A 60 -13.97 3.36 -0.12
CA ALA A 60 -13.61 4.78 -0.05
C ALA A 60 -14.41 5.56 1.02
N ASP A 61 -15.54 5.02 1.47
CA ASP A 61 -16.40 5.55 2.53
C ASP A 61 -15.98 5.06 3.94
N GLU A 62 -14.90 4.28 4.06
CA GLU A 62 -14.39 3.77 5.33
C GLU A 62 -13.17 4.56 5.80
N ALA A 63 -13.11 4.84 7.10
CA ALA A 63 -11.97 5.52 7.72
C ALA A 63 -10.70 4.64 7.74
N HIS A 64 -10.85 3.32 7.69
CA HIS A 64 -9.74 2.37 7.81
C HIS A 64 -9.77 1.34 6.68
N CYS A 65 -8.58 0.89 6.28
CA CYS A 65 -8.46 -0.22 5.35
C CYS A 65 -9.03 -1.50 5.96
N ARG A 66 -9.76 -2.29 5.17
CA ARG A 66 -10.25 -3.60 5.59
C ARG A 66 -9.15 -4.64 5.57
N PHE A 67 -8.24 -4.53 4.62
CA PHE A 67 -7.20 -5.49 4.39
C PHE A 67 -5.90 -4.84 3.96
N THR A 68 -4.79 -5.54 4.25
CA THR A 68 -3.45 -5.20 3.81
C THR A 68 -2.71 -6.48 3.41
N ALA A 69 -1.87 -6.42 2.40
CA ALA A 69 -0.92 -7.48 2.04
C ALA A 69 0.45 -6.86 1.82
N TYR A 70 1.50 -7.58 2.22
CA TYR A 70 2.89 -7.17 2.09
C TYR A 70 3.54 -8.00 0.99
N ALA A 71 4.44 -7.39 0.23
CA ALA A 71 5.27 -8.07 -0.74
C ALA A 71 6.68 -8.22 -0.16
N ASP A 72 7.26 -9.41 -0.29
CA ASP A 72 8.66 -9.67 0.02
C ASP A 72 9.37 -10.27 -1.21
N GLU A 73 10.60 -10.74 -1.03
CA GLU A 73 11.41 -11.36 -2.09
C GLU A 73 10.77 -12.60 -2.74
N HIS A 74 9.80 -13.24 -2.07
CA HIS A 74 9.04 -14.40 -2.55
C HIS A 74 7.70 -13.99 -3.19
N GLY A 75 7.39 -12.70 -3.24
CA GLY A 75 6.17 -12.14 -3.83
C GLY A 75 5.15 -11.69 -2.80
N TRP A 76 3.88 -11.64 -3.21
CA TRP A 76 2.80 -11.14 -2.36
C TRP A 76 2.39 -12.17 -1.30
N GLY A 77 2.48 -11.75 -0.03
CA GLY A 77 1.96 -12.51 1.11
C GLY A 77 0.43 -12.53 1.18
N ALA A 78 -0.08 -13.32 2.12
CA ALA A 78 -1.52 -13.45 2.34
C ALA A 78 -2.14 -12.13 2.86
N PRO A 79 -3.36 -11.77 2.40
CA PRO A 79 -4.13 -10.66 2.96
C PRO A 79 -4.36 -10.80 4.47
N ARG A 80 -4.03 -9.75 5.21
CA ARG A 80 -4.30 -9.56 6.64
C ARG A 80 -5.42 -8.53 6.81
N ARG A 81 -6.20 -8.65 7.89
CA ARG A 81 -7.22 -7.64 8.21
C ARG A 81 -6.59 -6.37 8.78
N GLY A 82 -7.16 -5.22 8.44
CA GLY A 82 -6.79 -3.90 8.95
C GLY A 82 -5.79 -3.14 8.08
N CYS A 83 -5.41 -1.95 8.57
CA CYS A 83 -4.40 -1.07 8.02
C CYS A 83 -2.98 -1.66 8.11
N PRO A 84 -2.02 -1.15 7.32
CA PRO A 84 -0.62 -1.52 7.49
C PRO A 84 -0.11 -1.10 8.88
N SER A 85 0.66 -1.97 9.52
CA SER A 85 1.45 -1.62 10.71
C SER A 85 2.77 -0.97 10.29
N VAL A 86 3.15 0.11 10.99
CA VAL A 86 4.45 0.79 10.83
C VAL A 86 5.61 -0.17 11.05
N ASP A 87 5.52 -1.02 12.08
CA ASP A 87 6.60 -1.97 12.41
C ASP A 87 6.80 -3.00 11.29
N ALA A 88 5.69 -3.53 10.75
CA ALA A 88 5.76 -4.49 9.64
C ALA A 88 6.35 -3.85 8.36
N VAL A 89 6.06 -2.58 8.11
CA VAL A 89 6.68 -1.86 6.99
C VAL A 89 8.18 -1.66 7.25
N ARG A 90 8.58 -1.26 8.46
CA ARG A 90 10.00 -1.07 8.81
C ARG A 90 10.80 -2.37 8.70
N ASP A 91 10.25 -3.47 9.19
CA ASP A 91 10.88 -4.80 9.08
C ASP A 91 11.11 -5.16 7.61
N LEU A 92 10.11 -4.93 6.76
CA LEU A 92 10.22 -5.17 5.32
C LEU A 92 11.25 -4.25 4.65
N LEU A 93 11.29 -2.97 5.01
CA LEU A 93 12.32 -2.06 4.51
C LEU A 93 13.73 -2.50 4.92
N ALA A 94 13.88 -3.05 6.13
CA ALA A 94 15.15 -3.59 6.60
C ALA A 94 15.62 -4.81 5.78
N THR A 95 14.69 -5.62 5.25
CA THR A 95 15.05 -6.77 4.40
C THR A 95 15.41 -6.37 2.97
N LEU A 96 14.92 -5.23 2.47
CA LEU A 96 15.23 -4.73 1.13
C LEU A 96 16.65 -4.13 1.02
N GLY A 97 17.38 -4.03 2.14
CA GLY A 97 18.69 -3.41 2.23
C GLY A 97 18.64 -1.88 2.17
N PRO A 98 19.79 -1.18 2.36
CA PRO A 98 19.82 0.27 2.26
C PRO A 98 19.48 0.70 0.83
N VAL A 99 18.40 1.46 0.68
CA VAL A 99 18.10 2.14 -0.57
C VAL A 99 19.20 3.15 -0.86
N PRO A 100 19.78 3.15 -2.07
CA PRO A 100 20.77 4.15 -2.43
C PRO A 100 20.16 5.54 -2.33
N ASP A 101 20.83 6.40 -1.55
CA ASP A 101 20.55 7.83 -1.43
C ASP A 101 20.54 8.45 -2.84
N PRO A 102 19.43 9.06 -3.30
CA PRO A 102 19.40 9.75 -4.57
C PRO A 102 20.14 11.08 -4.42
N ARG A 103 21.47 11.03 -4.31
CA ARG A 103 22.35 12.19 -4.50
C ARG A 103 22.67 12.40 -5.98
#